data_AF-A0A3R6X053-F1
#
_entry.id   AF-A0A3R6X053-F1
#
_cell.length_a   1.000
_cell.length_b   1.000
_cell.length_c   1.000
_cell.angle_alpha   90.00
_cell.angle_beta   90.00
_cell.angle_gamma   90.00
#
_symmetry.space_group_name_H-M   'P 1'
#
loop_
_entity.id
_entity.type
_entity.pdbx_description
1 polymer ?
#
loop_
_entity_poly.entity_id
_entity_poly.type
_entity_poly.pdbx_seq_one_letter_code
_entity_poly.pdbx_strand_id
1 'polypeptide(L)'
;MCSLGFELLKKKADALKMRFQLMLREIQKTKMAMSQEASDAFFSLSQAQYAAGDFRHKVIESVTTAEIRLENRIDNVAGVKLPVFTEVETSRDKAENIGLTGGGGKIQNCREKFRVLLKALVKLASLQTSFVTLDEALKVTNRRVNALDNVTIPRIDKVIDYIVRELDELEREDFVRIKKVQANKIEFAKEEAAKLEALVASGAAVPAAKHVLPSDEDIMAAFEPAADADVVF
;
A
#
# COMPACT_ATOMS: atom_id res chain seq x y z
N MET A 1 1.82 -11.13 -10.59
CA MET A 1 0.96 -9.96 -10.27
C MET A 1 1.03 -9.55 -8.79
N CYS A 2 1.00 -10.49 -7.83
CA CYS A 2 1.11 -10.18 -6.39
C CYS A 2 2.43 -9.52 -5.96
N SER A 3 3.57 -9.93 -6.52
CA SER A 3 4.89 -9.34 -6.24
C SER A 3 4.99 -7.88 -6.69
N LEU A 4 4.49 -7.57 -7.89
CA LEU A 4 4.43 -6.19 -8.40
C LEU A 4 3.54 -5.29 -7.53
N GLY A 5 2.40 -5.82 -7.07
CA GLY A 5 1.48 -5.13 -6.17
C GLY A 5 2.12 -4.81 -4.80
N PHE A 6 2.90 -5.75 -4.26
CA PHE A 6 3.66 -5.55 -3.04
C PHE A 6 4.69 -4.41 -3.18
N GLU A 7 5.46 -4.40 -4.27
CA GLU A 7 6.46 -3.36 -4.50
C GLU A 7 5.84 -1.96 -4.63
N LEU A 8 4.71 -1.85 -5.34
CA LEU A 8 3.95 -0.60 -5.47
C LEU A 8 3.42 -0.09 -4.12
N LEU A 9 2.86 -0.99 -3.31
CA LEU A 9 2.36 -0.65 -1.97
C LEU A 9 3.49 -0.22 -1.04
N LYS A 10 4.66 -0.85 -1.14
CA LYS A 10 5.85 -0.49 -0.37
C LYS A 10 6.36 0.90 -0.74
N LYS A 11 6.49 1.21 -2.04
CA LYS A 11 6.86 2.56 -2.53
C LYS A 11 5.87 3.63 -2.06
N LYS A 12 4.56 3.33 -2.07
CA LYS A 12 3.54 4.24 -1.53
C LYS A 12 3.70 4.45 -0.02
N ALA A 13 3.95 3.40 0.74
CA ALA A 13 4.15 3.48 2.19
C ALA A 13 5.40 4.32 2.55
N ASP A 14 6.49 4.15 1.80
CA ASP A 14 7.72 4.93 2.01
C ASP A 14 7.51 6.42 1.70
N ALA A 15 6.79 6.75 0.62
CA ALA A 15 6.43 8.12 0.30
C ALA A 15 5.55 8.77 1.38
N LEU A 16 4.57 8.03 1.90
CA LEU A 16 3.72 8.48 3.00
C LEU A 16 4.54 8.68 4.29
N LYS A 17 5.47 7.78 4.60
CA LYS A 17 6.36 7.88 5.77
C LYS A 17 7.26 9.11 5.71
N MET A 18 7.81 9.43 4.54
CA MET A 18 8.60 10.65 4.35
C MET A 18 7.77 11.91 4.63
N ARG A 19 6.55 11.98 4.07
CA ARG A 19 5.63 13.10 4.31
C ARG A 19 5.19 13.20 5.77
N PHE A 20 4.92 12.07 6.41
CA PHE A 20 4.59 12.00 7.84
C PHE A 20 5.69 12.63 8.71
N GLN A 21 6.96 12.30 8.45
CA GLN A 21 8.09 12.88 9.19
C GLN A 21 8.24 14.38 8.95
N LEU A 22 8.00 14.85 7.72
CA LEU A 22 8.04 16.29 7.41
C LEU A 22 6.95 17.04 8.18
N MET A 23 5.71 16.54 8.15
CA MET A 23 4.60 17.13 8.90
C MET A 23 4.85 17.11 10.42
N LEU A 24 5.45 16.06 10.96
CA LEU A 24 5.77 15.99 12.38
C LEU A 24 6.75 17.09 12.81
N ARG A 25 7.78 17.36 12.00
CA ARG A 25 8.71 18.48 12.24
C ARG A 25 8.02 19.82 12.12
N GLU A 26 7.14 20.00 11.14
CA GLU A 26 6.36 21.23 10.98
C GLU A 26 5.42 21.47 12.16
N ILE A 27 4.69 20.45 12.61
CA ILE A 27 3.82 20.53 13.79
C ILE A 27 4.62 20.96 15.02
N GLN A 28 5.80 20.38 15.24
CA GLN A 28 6.64 20.75 16.38
C GLN A 28 7.07 22.23 16.30
N LYS A 29 7.51 22.70 15.12
CA LYS A 29 7.89 24.11 14.90
C LYS A 29 6.70 25.05 15.12
N THR A 30 5.55 24.76 14.52
CA THR A 30 4.35 25.59 14.63
C THR A 30 3.80 25.59 16.06
N LYS A 31 3.87 24.47 16.77
CA LYS A 31 3.46 24.39 18.19
C LYS A 31 4.33 25.28 19.08
N MET A 32 5.65 25.30 18.87
CA MET A 32 6.55 26.17 19.61
C MET A 32 6.29 27.66 19.30
N ALA A 33 6.11 28.01 18.02
CA ALA A 33 5.78 29.37 17.61
C ALA A 33 4.42 29.85 18.20
N MET A 34 3.38 29.00 18.12
CA MET A 34 2.08 29.29 18.72
C MET A 34 2.18 29.51 20.23
N SER A 35 3.01 28.73 20.94
CA SER A 35 3.19 28.90 22.39
C SER A 35 3.78 30.28 22.74
N GLN A 36 4.68 30.81 21.93
CA GLN A 36 5.25 32.15 22.11
C GLN A 36 4.20 33.23 21.81
N GLU A 37 3.52 33.13 20.67
CA GLU A 37 2.44 34.06 20.29
C GLU A 37 1.28 34.07 21.29
N ALA A 38 0.97 32.93 21.90
CA ALA A 38 -0.04 32.82 22.95
C ALA A 38 0.38 33.61 24.20
N SER A 39 1.62 33.44 24.65
CA SER A 39 2.16 34.19 25.79
C SER A 39 2.09 35.70 25.55
N ASP A 40 2.47 36.16 24.35
CA ASP A 40 2.43 37.58 23.97
C ASP A 40 1.00 38.14 23.93
N ALA A 41 0.04 37.33 23.44
CA ALA A 41 -1.37 37.71 23.40
C ALA A 41 -1.97 37.83 24.81
N PHE A 42 -1.69 36.87 25.70
CA PHE A 42 -2.16 36.93 27.09
C PHE A 42 -1.50 38.05 27.90
N PHE A 43 -0.23 38.35 27.62
CA PHE A 43 0.43 39.52 28.20
C PHE A 43 -0.23 40.83 27.73
N SER A 44 -0.56 40.92 26.44
CA SER A 44 -1.28 42.08 25.87
C SER A 44 -2.69 42.22 26.45
N LEU A 45 -3.38 41.11 26.75
CA LEU A 45 -4.66 41.11 27.46
C LEU A 45 -4.53 41.70 28.86
N SER A 46 -3.49 41.30 29.59
CA SER A 46 -3.22 41.82 30.94
C SER A 46 -2.96 43.33 30.93
N GLN A 47 -2.22 43.83 29.92
CA GLN A 47 -2.02 45.27 29.72
C GLN A 47 -3.33 46.01 29.40
N ALA A 48 -4.18 45.43 28.56
CA ALA A 48 -5.47 46.01 28.21
C ALA A 48 -6.39 46.07 29.44
N GLN A 49 -6.40 45.02 30.28
CA GLN A 49 -7.20 44.97 31.50
C GLN A 49 -6.73 46.00 32.54
N TYR A 50 -5.42 46.21 32.65
CA TYR A 50 -4.88 47.27 33.51
C TYR A 50 -5.28 48.68 33.03
N ALA A 51 -5.27 48.92 31.71
CA ALA A 51 -5.53 50.24 31.14
C ALA A 51 -7.03 50.60 31.07
N ALA A 52 -7.90 49.63 30.76
CA ALA A 52 -9.33 49.86 30.50
C ALA A 52 -10.26 49.35 31.60
N GLY A 53 -9.72 48.69 32.64
CA GLY A 53 -10.51 48.02 33.68
C GLY A 53 -11.17 46.74 33.17
N ASP A 54 -12.28 46.34 33.78
CA ASP A 54 -13.03 45.16 33.33
C ASP A 54 -13.91 45.48 32.10
N PHE A 55 -13.47 45.02 30.93
CA PHE A 55 -14.20 45.15 29.67
C PHE A 55 -14.78 43.82 29.18
N ARG A 56 -14.72 42.76 29.99
CA ARG A 56 -15.13 41.39 29.60
C ARG A 56 -16.61 41.31 29.23
N HIS A 57 -17.48 41.90 30.04
CA HIS A 57 -18.93 41.92 29.82
C HIS A 57 -19.28 42.62 28.50
N LYS A 58 -18.65 43.76 28.23
CA LYS A 58 -18.84 44.52 26.98
C LYS A 58 -18.45 43.70 25.74
N VAL A 59 -17.36 42.93 25.82
CA VAL A 59 -16.94 42.07 24.72
C VAL A 59 -17.97 40.97 24.48
N ILE A 60 -18.44 40.29 25.54
CA ILE A 60 -19.41 39.19 25.41
C ILE A 60 -20.73 39.70 24.80
N GLU A 61 -21.23 40.85 25.24
CA GLU A 61 -22.45 41.46 24.71
C GLU A 61 -22.31 41.91 23.24
N SER A 62 -21.10 42.29 22.82
CA SER A 62 -20.84 42.73 21.44
C SER A 62 -20.83 41.61 20.40
N VAL A 63 -20.78 40.34 20.81
CA VAL A 63 -20.66 39.21 19.88
C VAL A 63 -22.04 38.82 19.32
N THR A 64 -22.33 39.21 18.07
CA THR A 64 -23.52 38.72 17.33
C THR A 64 -23.18 37.65 16.30
N THR A 65 -22.06 37.81 15.60
CA THR A 65 -21.64 36.98 14.47
C THR A 65 -20.13 36.84 14.46
N ALA A 66 -19.61 35.66 14.10
CA ALA A 66 -18.17 35.44 14.01
C ALA A 66 -17.53 36.27 12.88
N GLU A 67 -16.45 36.97 13.20
CA GLU A 67 -15.64 37.76 12.25
C GLU A 67 -14.77 36.86 11.36
N ILE A 68 -14.29 35.72 11.89
CA ILE A 68 -13.44 34.76 11.18
C ILE A 68 -14.18 33.43 11.08
N ARG A 69 -14.32 32.92 9.85
CA ARG A 69 -14.88 31.60 9.56
C ARG A 69 -13.80 30.69 8.96
N LEU A 70 -14.01 29.38 9.10
CA LEU A 70 -13.12 28.38 8.53
C LEU A 70 -13.81 27.69 7.36
N GLU A 71 -13.10 27.60 6.25
CA GLU A 71 -13.46 26.77 5.12
C GLU A 71 -12.57 25.52 5.10
N ASN A 72 -13.14 24.42 4.65
CA ASN A 72 -12.43 23.15 4.52
C ASN A 72 -12.07 22.91 3.05
N ARG A 73 -10.78 22.72 2.78
CA ARG A 73 -10.21 22.37 1.48
C ARG A 73 -9.61 20.97 1.55
N ILE A 74 -9.81 20.17 0.51
CA ILE A 74 -9.22 18.83 0.43
C ILE A 74 -7.91 18.92 -0.35
N ASP A 75 -6.83 18.42 0.25
CA ASP A 75 -5.53 18.24 -0.41
C ASP A 75 -5.24 16.74 -0.64
N ASN A 76 -4.59 16.40 -1.75
CA ASN A 76 -4.37 15.00 -2.14
C ASN A 76 -2.88 14.66 -2.08
N VAL A 77 -2.49 13.76 -1.17
CA VAL A 77 -1.10 13.32 -1.02
C VAL A 77 -1.03 11.81 -1.17
N ALA A 78 -0.33 11.33 -2.20
CA ALA A 78 -0.15 9.89 -2.49
C ALA A 78 -1.46 9.06 -2.50
N GLY A 79 -2.56 9.69 -2.94
CA GLY A 79 -3.89 9.08 -2.98
C GLY A 79 -4.64 9.05 -1.65
N VAL A 80 -4.19 9.81 -0.64
CA VAL A 80 -4.91 10.07 0.62
C VAL A 80 -5.46 11.50 0.58
N LYS A 81 -6.75 11.67 0.90
CA LYS A 81 -7.44 12.96 0.97
C LYS A 81 -7.22 13.56 2.36
N LEU A 82 -6.49 14.66 2.44
CA LEU A 82 -6.19 15.38 3.67
C LEU A 82 -7.08 16.62 3.79
N PRO A 83 -7.82 16.81 4.89
CA PRO A 83 -8.56 18.05 5.14
C PRO A 83 -7.61 19.16 5.60
N VAL A 84 -7.69 20.30 4.92
CA VAL A 84 -6.89 21.51 5.17
C VAL A 84 -7.85 22.66 5.46
N PHE A 85 -7.61 23.39 6.54
CA PHE A 85 -8.45 24.54 6.90
C PHE A 85 -7.87 25.83 6.35
N THR A 86 -8.74 26.65 5.73
CA THR A 86 -8.43 28.01 5.28
C THR A 86 -9.30 29.00 6.02
N GLU A 87 -8.72 30.12 6.44
CA GLU A 87 -9.48 31.19 7.07
C GLU A 87 -10.17 32.08 6.03
N VAL A 88 -11.42 32.44 6.30
CA VAL A 88 -12.20 33.41 5.53
C VAL A 88 -12.71 34.48 6.47
N GLU A 89 -12.24 35.71 6.28
CA GLU A 89 -12.66 36.88 7.05
C GLU A 89 -14.02 37.38 6.52
N THR A 90 -15.04 37.40 7.38
CA THR A 90 -16.39 37.89 7.05
C THR A 90 -16.65 39.23 7.73
N SER A 91 -16.47 40.34 6.99
CA SER A 91 -16.73 41.77 7.31
C SER A 91 -16.28 42.34 8.67
N ARG A 92 -15.80 43.59 8.66
CA ARG A 92 -14.98 44.18 9.73
C ARG A 92 -15.71 45.08 10.73
N ASP A 93 -17.04 45.11 10.73
CA ASP A 93 -17.72 46.39 11.02
C ASP A 93 -18.30 46.56 12.44
N LYS A 94 -18.17 45.60 13.37
CA LYS A 94 -18.99 45.63 14.62
C LYS A 94 -18.28 45.89 15.95
N ALA A 95 -16.94 45.92 16.00
CA ALA A 95 -16.21 45.97 17.28
C ALA A 95 -15.51 47.31 17.59
N GLU A 96 -15.73 48.37 16.81
CA GLU A 96 -14.99 49.64 16.96
C GLU A 96 -15.34 50.44 18.22
N ASN A 97 -16.47 50.14 18.88
CA ASN A 97 -16.97 50.92 20.01
C ASN A 97 -16.41 50.51 21.39
N ILE A 98 -15.46 49.56 21.46
CA ILE A 98 -14.90 49.08 22.73
C ILE A 98 -13.69 49.94 23.12
N GLY A 99 -13.73 50.55 24.30
CA GLY A 99 -12.60 51.31 24.86
C GLY A 99 -12.67 52.84 24.68
N LEU A 100 -13.84 53.38 24.35
CA LEU A 100 -14.07 54.82 24.15
C LEU A 100 -13.79 55.67 25.42
N THR A 101 -13.98 55.10 26.61
CA THR A 101 -13.76 55.78 27.90
C THR A 101 -12.30 55.77 28.35
N GLY A 102 -11.41 55.03 27.66
CA GLY A 102 -9.99 54.90 28.02
C GLY A 102 -9.43 53.52 27.65
N GLY A 103 -8.16 53.47 27.23
CA GLY A 103 -7.46 52.21 26.94
C GLY A 103 -7.74 51.56 25.57
N GLY A 104 -8.52 52.19 24.69
CA GLY A 104 -8.87 51.66 23.35
C GLY A 104 -7.65 51.23 22.51
N GLY A 105 -6.55 51.97 22.54
CA GLY A 105 -5.32 51.59 21.82
C GLY A 105 -4.71 50.27 22.30
N LYS A 106 -4.76 49.98 23.61
CA LYS A 106 -4.27 48.71 24.17
C LYS A 106 -5.22 47.55 23.87
N ILE A 107 -6.53 47.81 23.85
CA ILE A 107 -7.55 46.84 23.45
C ILE A 107 -7.39 46.46 21.97
N GLN A 108 -7.14 47.44 21.10
CA GLN A 108 -6.92 47.19 19.68
C GLN A 108 -5.64 46.39 19.42
N ASN A 109 -4.53 46.71 20.09
CA ASN A 109 -3.30 45.93 20.01
C ASN A 109 -3.51 44.48 20.49
N CYS A 110 -4.29 44.30 21.57
CA CYS A 110 -4.67 42.98 22.07
C CYS A 110 -5.46 42.19 21.00
N ARG A 111 -6.47 42.82 20.37
CA ARG A 111 -7.25 42.23 19.26
C ARG A 111 -6.35 41.79 18.10
N GLU A 112 -5.38 42.60 17.71
CA GLU A 112 -4.43 42.26 16.64
C GLU A 112 -3.55 41.05 17.01
N LYS A 113 -3.04 40.99 18.25
CA LYS A 113 -2.26 39.84 18.73
C LYS A 113 -3.09 38.57 18.79
N PHE A 114 -4.35 38.63 19.24
CA PHE A 114 -5.25 37.48 19.22
C PHE A 114 -5.62 37.03 17.80
N ARG A 115 -5.69 37.92 16.82
CA ARG A 115 -5.88 37.55 15.41
C ARG A 115 -4.69 36.77 14.85
N VAL A 116 -3.47 37.22 15.16
CA VAL A 116 -2.25 36.49 14.76
C VAL A 116 -2.22 35.11 15.42
N LEU A 117 -2.51 35.04 16.72
CA LEU A 117 -2.60 33.76 17.43
C LEU A 117 -3.65 32.82 16.82
N LEU A 118 -4.82 33.35 16.44
CA LEU A 118 -5.90 32.57 15.82
C LEU A 118 -5.44 32.00 14.46
N LYS A 119 -4.77 32.81 13.63
CA LYS A 119 -4.14 32.36 12.37
C LYS A 119 -3.18 31.18 12.60
N ALA A 120 -2.32 31.29 13.61
CA ALA A 120 -1.39 30.21 13.96
C ALA A 120 -2.11 28.95 14.48
N LEU A 121 -3.17 29.12 15.27
CA LEU A 121 -4.00 28.02 15.78
C LEU A 121 -4.71 27.26 14.65
N VAL A 122 -5.29 27.97 13.69
CA VAL A 122 -5.96 27.37 12.52
C VAL A 122 -4.96 26.57 11.69
N LYS A 123 -3.76 27.12 11.46
CA LYS A 123 -2.69 26.41 10.77
C LYS A 123 -2.27 25.15 11.51
N LEU A 124 -2.11 25.22 12.84
CA LEU A 124 -1.76 24.06 13.66
C LEU A 124 -2.86 22.99 13.62
N ALA A 125 -4.13 23.39 13.76
CA ALA A 125 -5.28 22.49 13.72
C ALA A 125 -5.39 21.78 12.35
N SER A 126 -5.11 22.51 11.26
CA SER A 126 -5.06 21.93 9.91
C SER A 126 -3.99 20.85 9.81
N LEU A 127 -2.77 21.13 10.29
CA LEU A 127 -1.67 20.15 10.30
C LEU A 127 -1.99 18.94 11.19
N GLN A 128 -2.59 19.14 12.37
CA GLN A 128 -2.96 18.05 13.27
C GLN A 128 -4.05 17.15 12.68
N THR A 129 -5.08 17.73 12.06
CA THR A 129 -6.17 16.95 11.45
C THR A 129 -5.68 16.17 10.24
N SER A 130 -4.83 16.79 9.41
CA SER A 130 -4.14 16.10 8.31
C SER A 130 -3.20 14.99 8.83
N PHE A 131 -2.56 15.19 9.97
CA PHE A 131 -1.65 14.19 10.56
C PHE A 131 -2.39 12.94 11.03
N VAL A 132 -3.53 13.09 11.70
CA VAL A 132 -4.34 11.94 12.17
C VAL A 132 -4.83 11.09 11.00
N THR A 133 -5.36 11.74 9.95
CA THR A 133 -5.85 11.03 8.76
C THR A 133 -4.71 10.33 8.00
N LEU A 134 -3.52 10.94 7.91
CA LEU A 134 -2.37 10.31 7.29
C LEU A 134 -1.80 9.15 8.12
N ASP A 135 -1.82 9.23 9.46
CA ASP A 135 -1.40 8.14 10.35
C ASP A 135 -2.25 6.89 10.17
N GLU A 136 -3.57 7.06 10.12
CA GLU A 136 -4.50 5.96 9.86
C GLU A 136 -4.25 5.31 8.50
N ALA A 137 -4.07 6.13 7.46
CA ALA A 137 -3.74 5.63 6.12
C ALA A 137 -2.43 4.85 6.10
N LEU A 138 -1.39 5.35 6.79
CA LEU A 138 -0.09 4.70 6.89
C LEU A 138 -0.18 3.34 7.60
N LYS A 139 -0.94 3.27 8.71
CA LYS A 139 -1.19 2.01 9.44
C LYS A 139 -1.90 0.99 8.56
N VAL A 140 -2.92 1.40 7.81
CA VAL A 140 -3.64 0.50 6.89
C VAL A 140 -2.72 0.01 5.78
N THR A 141 -1.89 0.87 5.18
CA THR A 141 -0.93 0.45 4.15
C THR A 141 0.12 -0.52 4.70
N ASN A 142 0.67 -0.25 5.89
CA ASN A 142 1.65 -1.16 6.52
C ASN A 142 1.05 -2.51 6.87
N ARG A 143 -0.19 -2.55 7.38
CA ARG A 143 -0.90 -3.80 7.63
C ARG A 143 -1.12 -4.61 6.35
N ARG A 144 -1.47 -3.94 5.24
CA ARG A 144 -1.63 -4.59 3.93
C ARG A 144 -0.31 -5.14 3.39
N VAL A 145 0.77 -4.37 3.47
CA VAL A 145 2.11 -4.83 3.08
C VAL A 145 2.50 -6.07 3.90
N ASN A 146 2.30 -6.04 5.22
CA ASN A 146 2.61 -7.16 6.11
C ASN A 146 1.75 -8.40 5.82
N ALA A 147 0.47 -8.22 5.49
CA ALA A 147 -0.42 -9.33 5.13
C ALA A 147 -0.03 -9.98 3.78
N LEU A 148 0.47 -9.19 2.84
CA LEU A 148 1.00 -9.73 1.58
C LEU A 148 2.28 -10.53 1.83
N ASP A 149 3.22 -9.98 2.58
CA ASP A 149 4.54 -10.57 2.85
C ASP A 149 4.45 -11.88 3.65
N ASN A 150 3.70 -11.86 4.76
CA ASN A 150 3.70 -12.98 5.71
C ASN A 150 2.57 -14.00 5.52
N VAL A 151 1.51 -13.67 4.79
CA VAL A 151 0.34 -14.55 4.66
C VAL A 151 0.06 -14.91 3.21
N THR A 152 -0.01 -13.92 2.33
CA THR A 152 -0.57 -14.14 0.99
C THR A 152 0.47 -14.74 0.03
N ILE A 153 1.68 -14.18 0.00
CA ILE A 153 2.78 -14.68 -0.83
C ILE A 153 3.15 -16.12 -0.42
N PRO A 154 3.43 -16.42 0.87
CA PRO A 154 3.81 -17.78 1.27
C PRO A 154 2.69 -18.81 1.05
N ARG A 155 1.43 -18.38 1.09
CA ARG A 155 0.30 -19.27 0.81
C ARG A 155 0.19 -19.60 -0.68
N ILE A 156 0.46 -18.64 -1.57
CA ILE A 156 0.48 -18.88 -3.00
C ILE A 156 1.67 -19.78 -3.36
N ASP A 157 2.86 -19.50 -2.82
CA ASP A 157 4.06 -20.30 -3.07
C ASP A 157 3.85 -21.77 -2.64
N LYS A 158 3.23 -22.01 -1.49
CA LYS A 158 2.86 -23.37 -1.05
C LYS A 158 1.90 -24.09 -2.00
N VAL A 159 0.98 -23.35 -2.62
CA VAL A 159 0.03 -23.92 -3.59
C VAL A 159 0.75 -24.24 -4.91
N ILE A 160 1.68 -23.38 -5.34
CA ILE A 160 2.52 -23.64 -6.51
C ILE A 160 3.37 -24.89 -6.27
N ASP A 161 4.05 -24.99 -5.13
CA ASP A 161 4.85 -26.16 -4.76
C ASP A 161 4.02 -27.45 -4.75
N TYR A 162 2.76 -27.38 -4.31
CA TYR A 162 1.84 -28.51 -4.34
C TYR A 162 1.50 -28.93 -5.78
N ILE A 163 1.17 -27.97 -6.65
CA ILE A 163 0.83 -28.24 -8.05
C ILE A 163 2.03 -28.83 -8.79
N VAL A 164 3.23 -28.29 -8.60
CA VAL A 164 4.46 -28.81 -9.22
C VAL A 164 4.73 -30.23 -8.77
N ARG A 165 4.61 -30.53 -7.46
CA ARG A 165 4.78 -31.90 -6.95
C ARG A 165 3.77 -32.89 -7.52
N GLU A 166 2.51 -32.48 -7.68
CA GLU A 166 1.49 -33.35 -8.28
C GLU A 166 1.72 -33.55 -9.79
N LEU A 167 2.16 -32.53 -10.52
CA LEU A 167 2.53 -32.66 -11.93
C LEU A 167 3.72 -33.60 -12.10
N ASP A 168 4.78 -33.43 -11.29
CA ASP A 168 5.96 -34.29 -11.32
C ASP A 168 5.61 -35.76 -11.01
N GLU A 169 4.71 -36.02 -10.06
CA GLU A 169 4.30 -37.39 -9.74
C GLU A 169 3.43 -38.01 -10.85
N LEU A 170 2.53 -37.23 -11.47
CA LEU A 170 1.75 -37.67 -12.64
C LEU A 170 2.67 -37.99 -13.83
N GLU A 171 3.64 -37.13 -14.13
CA GLU A 171 4.65 -37.37 -15.17
C GLU A 171 5.46 -38.63 -14.87
N ARG A 172 5.81 -38.85 -13.60
CA ARG A 172 6.54 -40.05 -13.17
C ARG A 172 5.71 -41.31 -13.32
N GLU A 173 4.43 -41.28 -12.99
CA GLU A 173 3.51 -42.40 -13.20
C GLU A 173 3.37 -42.75 -14.69
N ASP A 174 3.17 -41.73 -15.53
CA ASP A 174 3.04 -41.92 -16.98
C ASP A 174 4.35 -42.42 -17.60
N PHE A 175 5.51 -41.93 -17.14
CA PHE A 175 6.82 -42.42 -17.57
C PHE A 175 7.01 -43.92 -17.25
N VAL A 176 6.65 -44.34 -16.03
CA VAL A 176 6.71 -45.76 -15.65
C VAL A 176 5.74 -46.61 -16.47
N ARG A 177 4.54 -46.10 -16.77
CA ARG A 177 3.54 -46.78 -17.60
C ARG A 177 4.06 -47.00 -19.03
N ILE A 178 4.60 -45.95 -19.66
CA ILE A 178 5.17 -46.02 -21.01
C ILE A 178 6.35 -47.01 -21.04
N LYS A 179 7.25 -46.94 -20.05
CA LYS A 179 8.40 -47.83 -19.95
C LYS A 179 8.01 -49.31 -19.83
N LYS A 180 6.95 -49.63 -19.06
CA LYS A 180 6.43 -51.01 -18.95
C LYS A 180 5.85 -51.51 -20.28
N VAL A 181 5.11 -50.67 -21.00
CA VAL A 181 4.54 -51.05 -22.32
C VAL A 181 5.66 -51.31 -23.33
N GLN A 182 6.70 -50.48 -23.36
CA GLN A 182 7.88 -50.72 -24.21
C GLN A 182 8.61 -52.01 -23.80
N ALA A 183 8.87 -52.22 -22.51
CA ALA A 183 9.51 -53.45 -22.03
C ALA A 183 8.73 -54.70 -22.44
N ASN A 184 7.40 -54.69 -22.28
CA ASN A 184 6.54 -55.81 -22.71
C ASN A 184 6.58 -56.03 -24.23
N LYS A 185 6.58 -54.96 -25.04
CA LYS A 185 6.74 -55.08 -26.49
C LYS A 185 8.08 -55.70 -26.88
N ILE A 186 9.17 -55.31 -26.23
CA ILE A 186 10.52 -55.83 -26.48
C ILE A 186 10.60 -57.31 -26.10
N GLU A 187 10.09 -57.70 -24.93
CA GLU A 187 10.07 -59.11 -24.51
C GLU A 187 9.23 -59.98 -25.44
N PHE A 188 8.06 -59.50 -25.89
CA PHE A 188 7.24 -60.21 -26.86
C PHE A 188 7.96 -60.40 -28.21
N ALA A 189 8.68 -59.37 -28.68
CA ALA A 189 9.48 -59.45 -29.90
C ALA A 189 10.65 -60.43 -29.77
N LYS A 190 11.32 -60.49 -28.61
CA LYS A 190 12.37 -61.48 -28.33
C LYS A 190 11.82 -62.91 -28.29
N GLU A 191 10.66 -63.11 -27.68
CA GLU A 191 10.01 -64.42 -27.65
C GLU A 191 9.56 -64.88 -29.04
N GLU A 192 9.03 -63.97 -29.87
CA GLU A 192 8.67 -64.29 -31.25
C GLU A 192 9.92 -64.61 -32.09
N ALA A 193 11.02 -63.87 -31.92
CA ALA A 193 12.30 -64.16 -32.56
C ALA A 193 12.85 -65.54 -32.15
N ALA A 194 12.83 -65.86 -30.85
CA ALA A 194 13.26 -67.16 -30.34
C ALA A 194 12.37 -68.33 -30.83
N LYS A 195 11.05 -68.10 -30.95
CA LYS A 195 10.11 -69.08 -31.54
C LYS A 195 10.37 -69.26 -33.04
N LEU A 196 10.70 -68.19 -33.76
CA LEU A 196 11.06 -68.26 -35.18
C LEU A 196 12.38 -69.03 -35.38
N GLU A 197 13.40 -68.76 -34.57
CA GLU A 197 14.69 -69.47 -34.60
C GLU A 197 14.55 -70.96 -34.24
N ALA A 198 13.70 -71.29 -33.25
CA ALA A 198 13.40 -72.67 -32.90
C ALA A 198 12.62 -73.41 -34.01
N LEU A 199 11.70 -72.72 -34.72
CA LEU A 199 10.98 -73.27 -35.87
C LEU A 199 11.93 -73.52 -37.05
N VAL A 200 12.88 -72.61 -37.31
CA VAL A 200 13.92 -72.74 -38.35
C VAL A 200 14.88 -73.88 -38.03
N ALA A 201 15.23 -74.10 -36.76
CA ALA A 201 16.06 -75.25 -36.33
C ALA A 201 15.34 -76.61 -36.41
N SER A 202 14.00 -76.63 -36.42
CA SER A 202 13.17 -77.85 -36.48
C SER A 202 12.75 -78.28 -37.90
N GLY A 203 13.06 -77.50 -38.94
CA GLY A 203 12.90 -77.91 -40.34
C GLY A 203 11.46 -77.94 -40.88
N ALA A 204 10.53 -77.11 -40.36
CA ALA A 204 9.18 -76.97 -40.91
C ALA A 204 8.94 -75.58 -41.55
N ALA A 205 8.11 -75.54 -42.60
CA ALA A 205 7.84 -74.35 -43.41
C ALA A 205 7.23 -73.19 -42.60
N VAL A 206 7.76 -71.99 -42.81
CA VAL A 206 7.37 -70.74 -42.16
C VAL A 206 5.96 -70.32 -42.60
N PRO A 207 4.96 -70.16 -41.69
CA PRO A 207 3.74 -69.46 -42.05
C PRO A 207 4.03 -67.95 -42.13
N ALA A 208 3.49 -67.29 -43.14
CA ALA A 208 3.71 -65.88 -43.43
C ALA A 208 3.51 -64.99 -42.19
N ALA A 209 4.58 -64.31 -41.78
CA ALA A 209 4.55 -63.34 -40.71
C ALA A 209 3.50 -62.26 -41.01
N LYS A 210 2.59 -61.99 -40.07
CA LYS A 210 1.90 -60.71 -40.06
C LYS A 210 2.97 -59.65 -39.86
N HIS A 211 3.19 -58.86 -40.89
CA HIS A 211 4.17 -57.80 -40.94
C HIS A 211 3.85 -56.77 -39.86
N VAL A 212 4.47 -56.89 -38.69
CA VAL A 212 4.70 -55.76 -37.81
C VAL A 212 6.11 -55.32 -38.15
N LEU A 213 6.21 -54.42 -39.12
CA LEU A 213 7.42 -53.65 -39.36
C LEU A 213 7.90 -53.11 -38.00
N PRO A 214 9.20 -53.19 -37.67
CA PRO A 214 9.77 -52.28 -36.68
C PRO A 214 9.89 -50.91 -37.35
N SER A 215 8.75 -50.30 -37.69
CA SER A 215 8.68 -48.88 -38.02
C SER A 215 8.39 -48.17 -36.71
N ASP A 216 9.47 -47.79 -36.04
CA ASP A 216 9.68 -46.42 -35.55
C ASP A 216 11.00 -46.46 -34.79
N GLU A 217 12.02 -45.92 -35.45
CA GLU A 217 13.27 -45.51 -34.81
C GLU A 217 12.94 -44.81 -33.50
N ASP A 218 13.59 -45.27 -32.43
CA ASP A 218 13.72 -44.64 -31.12
C ASP A 218 12.94 -43.32 -30.94
N ILE A 219 11.66 -43.44 -30.58
CA ILE A 219 10.84 -42.28 -30.13
C ILE A 219 11.49 -41.62 -28.89
N MET A 220 12.43 -42.31 -28.23
CA MET A 220 13.24 -41.81 -27.10
C MET A 220 14.61 -41.24 -27.50
N ALA A 221 15.17 -41.55 -28.67
CA ALA A 221 16.45 -40.95 -29.11
C ALA A 221 16.28 -39.50 -29.56
N ALA A 222 15.04 -39.11 -29.88
CA ALA A 222 14.66 -37.73 -30.20
C ALA A 222 14.28 -36.89 -28.95
N PHE A 223 14.31 -37.45 -27.74
CA PHE A 223 13.99 -36.71 -26.52
C PHE A 223 15.27 -36.33 -25.76
N GLU A 224 15.86 -35.19 -26.16
CA GLU A 224 16.89 -34.51 -25.38
C GLU A 224 16.25 -33.77 -24.19
N PRO A 225 16.65 -34.05 -22.93
CA PRO A 225 16.03 -33.43 -21.75
C PRO A 225 16.52 -31.99 -21.46
N ALA A 226 17.03 -31.24 -22.47
CA ALA A 226 17.82 -30.03 -22.22
C ALA A 226 17.47 -28.77 -23.06
N ALA A 227 16.33 -28.73 -23.78
CA ALA A 227 16.05 -27.62 -24.70
C ALA A 227 14.82 -26.74 -24.40
N ASP A 228 14.18 -26.86 -23.23
CA ASP A 228 13.07 -25.95 -22.84
C ASP A 228 13.53 -24.92 -21.81
N ALA A 229 14.50 -24.08 -22.21
CA ALA A 229 14.92 -22.90 -21.44
C ALA A 229 14.12 -21.62 -21.80
N ASP A 230 13.33 -21.61 -22.87
CA ASP A 230 12.67 -20.39 -23.37
C ASP A 230 11.18 -20.63 -23.71
N VAL A 231 10.35 -20.83 -22.68
CA VAL A 231 8.92 -20.50 -22.76
C VAL A 231 8.63 -19.41 -21.73
N VAL A 232 8.83 -18.17 -22.16
CA VAL A 232 8.38 -16.97 -21.47
C VAL A 232 6.89 -16.78 -21.78
N PHE A 233 6.05 -16.89 -20.77
CA PHE A 233 4.76 -16.20 -20.68
C PHE A 233 4.86 -15.06 -19.67
#